data_AF-S4PBI2-F1
#
_entry.id   AF-S4PBI2-F1
#
_cell.length_a   1.000
_cell.length_b   1.000
_cell.length_c   1.000
_cell.angle_alpha   90.00
_cell.angle_beta   90.00
_cell.angle_gamma   90.00
#
_symmetry.space_group_name_H-M   'P 1'
#
loop_
_entity.id
_entity.type
_entity.pdbx_description
1 polymer ?
#
loop_
_entity_poly.entity_id
_entity_poly.type
_entity_poly.pdbx_seq_one_letter_code
_entity_poly.pdbx_strand_id
1 'polypeptide(L)'
;GHVLQGASSIRYRRTIPIFTAYKVETKLVYWDDKSLFIEQKFVTFDGFVRAIILSRQNLINVDAATLLKNIPGAEVKPECPEEIKHWLEAIEISSARLRKKD
;
A
#
# COMPACT_ATOMS: atom_id res chain seq x y z
N GLY A 1 8.42 14.87 -8.50
CA GLY A 1 7.59 14.64 -7.31
C GLY A 1 8.29 13.69 -6.35
N HIS A 2 7.93 13.73 -5.07
CA HIS A 2 8.39 12.76 -4.06
C HIS A 2 7.19 11.96 -3.54
N VAL A 3 7.46 10.80 -2.97
CA VAL A 3 6.47 9.97 -2.28
C VAL A 3 6.69 10.05 -0.77
N LEU A 4 5.61 10.19 -0.01
CA LEU A 4 5.62 10.15 1.46
C LEU A 4 4.80 8.95 1.93
N GLN A 5 5.38 8.10 2.75
CA GLN A 5 4.63 7.02 3.41
C GLN A 5 3.61 7.64 4.37
N GLY A 6 2.33 7.64 3.97
CA GLY A 6 1.24 8.21 4.75
C GLY A 6 0.66 7.23 5.76
N ALA A 7 0.58 5.95 5.39
CA ALA A 7 0.09 4.89 6.28
C ALA A 7 0.61 3.52 5.83
N SER A 8 0.72 2.60 6.78
CA SER A 8 0.99 1.19 6.49
C SER A 8 0.20 0.29 7.43
N SER A 9 -0.34 -0.81 6.90
CA SER A 9 -0.88 -1.93 7.67
C SER A 9 -0.01 -3.15 7.43
N ILE A 10 0.34 -3.86 8.49
CA ILE A 10 1.16 -5.08 8.41
C ILE A 10 0.42 -6.21 9.08
N ARG A 11 0.25 -7.31 8.34
CA ARG A 11 -0.32 -8.55 8.88
C ARG A 11 0.70 -9.67 8.80
N TYR A 12 1.17 -10.10 9.97
CA TYR A 12 2.04 -11.26 10.11
C TYR A 12 1.21 -12.54 10.09
N ARG A 13 1.62 -13.51 9.26
CA ARG A 13 1.02 -14.84 9.18
C ARG A 13 1.86 -15.87 9.93
N ARG A 14 3.19 -15.79 9.82
CA ARG A 14 4.17 -16.63 10.52
C ARG A 14 5.50 -15.88 10.68
N THR A 15 6.27 -16.24 11.70
CA THR A 15 7.61 -15.72 11.93
C THR A 15 8.53 -16.01 10.75
N ILE A 16 9.39 -15.04 10.42
CA ILE A 16 10.60 -15.22 9.61
C ILE A 16 11.75 -15.36 10.62
N PRO A 17 12.38 -16.53 10.75
CA PRO A 17 13.51 -16.67 11.67
C PRO A 17 14.64 -15.70 11.29
N ILE A 18 15.41 -15.28 12.29
CA ILE A 18 16.61 -14.46 12.05
C ILE A 18 17.54 -15.16 11.06
N PHE A 19 18.23 -14.39 10.22
CA PHE A 19 19.12 -14.89 9.16
C PHE A 19 18.46 -15.81 8.12
N THR A 20 17.12 -15.81 8.02
CA THR A 20 16.40 -16.50 6.94
C THR A 20 16.24 -15.58 5.75
N ALA A 21 16.72 -15.99 4.57
CA ALA A 21 16.45 -15.26 3.34
C ALA A 21 14.99 -15.42 2.89
N TYR A 22 14.46 -14.33 2.34
CA TYR A 22 13.10 -14.23 1.79
C TYR A 22 13.12 -13.28 0.60
N LYS A 23 12.12 -13.40 -0.27
CA LYS A 23 11.86 -12.42 -1.33
C LYS A 23 10.73 -11.48 -0.92
N VAL A 24 10.80 -10.23 -1.38
CA VAL A 24 9.70 -9.27 -1.26
C VAL A 24 9.07 -9.10 -2.64
N GLU A 25 7.83 -9.52 -2.78
CA GLU A 25 7.03 -9.27 -3.99
C GLU A 25 6.26 -7.98 -3.79
N THR A 26 6.49 -7.00 -4.66
CA THR A 26 5.86 -5.67 -4.57
C THR A 26 4.92 -5.49 -5.75
N LYS A 27 3.68 -5.07 -5.47
CA LYS A 27 2.65 -4.83 -6.49
C LYS A 27 1.92 -3.52 -6.21
N LEU A 28 1.82 -2.66 -7.22
CA LEU A 28 0.88 -1.54 -7.22
C LEU A 28 -0.54 -2.13 -7.37
N VAL A 29 -1.36 -2.02 -6.33
CA VAL A 29 -2.69 -2.65 -6.28
C VAL A 29 -3.82 -1.65 -6.59
N TYR A 30 -3.61 -0.37 -6.29
CA TYR A 30 -4.56 0.70 -6.57
C TYR A 30 -3.84 2.06 -6.54
N TRP A 31 -4.44 3.07 -7.16
CA TRP A 31 -4.03 4.45 -6.99
C TRP A 31 -5.23 5.39 -7.13
N ASP A 32 -5.20 6.47 -6.36
CA ASP A 32 -6.06 7.63 -6.58
C ASP A 32 -5.20 8.80 -7.11
N ASP A 33 -5.78 9.99 -7.21
CA ASP A 33 -5.10 11.15 -7.82
C ASP A 33 -3.85 11.58 -7.02
N LYS A 34 -3.83 11.33 -5.71
CA LYS A 34 -2.83 11.83 -4.76
C LYS A 34 -2.08 10.73 -4.00
N SER A 35 -2.46 9.46 -4.16
CA SER A 35 -1.90 8.35 -3.40
C SER A 35 -1.75 7.09 -4.26
N LEU A 36 -0.63 6.39 -4.06
CA LEU A 36 -0.41 5.03 -4.56
C LEU A 36 -0.60 4.03 -3.42
N PHE A 37 -1.20 2.89 -3.73
CA PHE A 37 -1.40 1.80 -2.79
C PHE A 37 -0.63 0.58 -3.25
N ILE A 38 0.33 0.16 -2.42
CA ILE A 38 1.29 -0.89 -2.73
C ILE A 38 1.08 -2.05 -1.76
N GLU A 39 0.93 -3.25 -2.31
CA GLU A 39 0.99 -4.50 -1.57
C GLU A 39 2.43 -5.05 -1.62
N GLN A 40 2.96 -5.45 -0.46
CA GLN A 40 4.24 -6.14 -0.37
C GLN A 40 4.07 -7.46 0.37
N LYS A 41 4.52 -8.55 -0.26
CA LYS A 41 4.48 -9.90 0.31
C LYS A 41 5.89 -10.38 0.62
N PHE A 42 6.10 -10.79 1.86
CA PHE A 42 7.36 -11.41 2.29
C PHE A 42 7.23 -12.91 2.13
N VAL A 43 7.95 -13.50 1.18
CA VAL A 43 7.81 -14.90 0.79
C VAL A 43 9.11 -15.65 1.05
N THR A 44 9.06 -16.73 1.82
CA THR A 44 10.22 -17.60 2.08
C THR A 44 10.38 -18.66 0.99
N PHE A 45 11.50 -19.40 1.00
CA PHE A 45 11.81 -20.41 -0.02
C PHE A 45 10.79 -21.55 -0.13
N ASP A 46 10.05 -21.83 0.94
CA ASP A 46 8.92 -22.78 0.92
C ASP A 46 7.67 -22.23 0.19
N GLY A 47 7.77 -21.05 -0.42
CA GLY A 47 6.68 -20.38 -1.12
C GLY A 47 5.65 -19.74 -0.19
N PHE A 48 5.86 -19.78 1.13
CA PHE A 48 4.87 -19.27 2.08
C PHE A 48 4.98 -17.76 2.26
N VAL A 49 3.86 -17.05 2.15
CA VAL A 49 3.77 -15.62 2.49
C VAL A 49 3.76 -15.43 4.02
N ARG A 50 4.85 -14.92 4.57
CA ARG A 50 5.09 -14.74 6.01
C ARG A 50 4.43 -13.47 6.55
N ALA A 51 4.46 -12.40 5.78
CA ALA A 51 3.82 -11.13 6.09
C ALA A 51 3.26 -10.47 4.83
N ILE A 52 2.18 -9.72 4.99
CA ILE A 52 1.60 -8.89 3.93
C ILE A 52 1.54 -7.46 4.47
N ILE A 53 2.05 -6.53 3.68
CA ILE A 53 2.05 -5.10 3.99
C ILE A 53 1.18 -4.41 2.95
N LEU A 54 0.25 -3.59 3.41
CA LEU A 54 -0.41 -2.58 2.59
C LEU A 54 0.18 -1.22 2.94
N SER A 55 0.65 -0.49 1.93
CA SER A 55 1.31 0.80 2.07
C SER A 55 0.60 1.85 1.24
N ARG A 56 0.32 3.01 1.85
CA ARG A 56 -0.22 4.19 1.18
C ARG A 56 0.87 5.24 1.05
N GLN A 57 1.29 5.49 -0.17
CA GLN A 57 2.30 6.49 -0.52
C GLN A 57 1.61 7.74 -1.08
N ASN A 58 1.72 8.87 -0.40
CA ASN A 58 1.18 10.14 -0.86
C ASN A 58 2.14 10.80 -1.86
N LEU A 59 1.61 11.27 -2.98
CA LEU A 59 2.34 11.97 -4.02
C LEU A 59 2.43 13.46 -3.67
N ILE A 60 3.65 13.99 -3.73
CA ILE A 60 3.95 15.40 -3.47
C ILE A 60 4.46 16.03 -4.76
N ASN A 61 3.82 17.13 -5.19
CA ASN A 61 4.15 17.89 -6.40
C ASN A 61 4.10 17.05 -7.69
N VAL A 62 3.26 16.01 -7.73
CA VAL A 62 2.95 15.19 -8.92
C VAL A 62 1.63 14.46 -8.69
N ASP A 63 0.85 14.24 -9.75
CA ASP A 63 -0.36 13.40 -9.71
C ASP A 63 -0.06 11.97 -10.22
N ALA A 64 -0.94 11.02 -9.86
CA ALA A 64 -0.73 9.62 -10.23
C ALA A 64 -0.83 9.37 -11.74
N ALA A 65 -1.69 10.09 -12.47
CA ALA A 65 -1.85 9.89 -13.90
C ALA A 65 -0.57 10.27 -14.66
N THR A 66 0.05 11.40 -14.29
CA THR A 66 1.34 11.84 -14.84
C THR A 66 2.45 10.84 -14.51
N LEU A 67 2.49 10.34 -13.28
CA LEU A 67 3.52 9.38 -12.84
C LEU A 67 3.41 8.03 -13.57
N LEU A 68 2.19 7.55 -13.79
CA LEU A 68 1.92 6.20 -14.31
C LEU A 68 1.76 6.15 -15.84
N LYS A 69 1.70 7.30 -16.52
CA LYS A 69 1.41 7.43 -17.96
C LYS A 69 2.21 6.50 -18.88
N ASN A 70 3.46 6.20 -18.54
CA ASN A 70 4.36 5.38 -19.35
C ASN A 70 4.73 4.04 -18.71
N ILE A 71 3.98 3.61 -17.69
CA ILE A 71 4.21 2.33 -17.01
C ILE A 71 3.32 1.28 -17.68
N PRO A 72 3.89 0.24 -18.32
CA PRO A 72 3.11 -0.84 -18.90
C PRO A 72 2.23 -1.52 -17.85
N GLY A 73 0.95 -1.72 -18.16
CA GLY A 73 -0.04 -2.29 -17.24
C GLY A 73 -0.66 -1.30 -16.26
N ALA A 74 -0.32 -0.01 -16.35
CA ALA A 74 -0.93 1.07 -15.56
C ALA A 74 -1.74 2.07 -16.41
N GLU A 75 -2.16 1.67 -17.61
CA GLU A 75 -2.90 2.51 -18.56
C GLU A 75 -4.30 2.86 -18.05
N VAL A 76 -4.89 1.93 -17.28
CA VAL A 76 -6.22 2.09 -16.70
C VAL A 76 -6.15 1.96 -15.19
N LYS A 77 -6.71 2.94 -14.49
CA LYS A 77 -6.86 2.89 -13.03
C LYS A 77 -7.74 1.70 -12.63
N PRO A 78 -7.27 0.77 -11.78
CA PRO A 78 -8.06 -0.36 -11.34
C PRO A 78 -9.21 0.10 -10.44
N GLU A 79 -10.26 -0.71 -10.37
CA GLU A 79 -11.29 -0.55 -9.34
C GLU A 79 -10.64 -0.69 -7.95
N CYS A 80 -11.04 0.17 -7.00
CA CYS A 80 -10.51 0.12 -5.65
C CYS A 80 -10.87 -1.22 -4.99
N PRO A 81 -9.88 -2.06 -4.59
CA PRO A 81 -10.15 -3.31 -3.88
C PRO A 81 -10.87 -3.09 -2.55
N GLU A 82 -11.78 -3.99 -2.18
CA GLU A 82 -12.55 -3.92 -0.93
C GLU A 82 -11.67 -3.81 0.33
N GLU A 83 -10.54 -4.52 0.38
CA GLU A 83 -9.61 -4.42 1.50
C GLU A 83 -9.07 -2.98 1.68
N ILE A 84 -8.80 -2.29 0.56
CA ILE A 84 -8.31 -0.91 0.57
C ILE A 84 -9.44 0.05 0.96
N LYS A 85 -10.67 -0.16 0.46
CA LYS A 85 -11.84 0.64 0.87
C LYS A 85 -12.04 0.60 2.38
N HIS A 86 -12.11 -0.59 2.97
CA HIS A 86 -12.30 -0.74 4.42
C HIS A 86 -11.10 -0.20 5.23
N TRP A 87 -9.88 -0.37 4.73
CA TRP A 87 -8.71 0.19 5.39
C TRP A 87 -8.73 1.73 5.40
N LEU A 88 -9.11 2.36 4.29
CA LEU A 88 -9.29 3.81 4.20
C LEU A 88 -10.40 4.32 5.11
N GLU A 89 -11.52 3.59 5.20
CA GLU A 89 -12.60 3.91 6.13
C GLU A 89 -12.13 3.88 7.59
N ALA A 90 -11.38 2.83 7.98
CA ALA A 90 -10.79 2.75 9.31
C ALA A 90 -9.84 3.92 9.61
N ILE A 91 -9.05 4.35 8.62
CA ILE A 91 -8.20 5.54 8.74
C ILE A 91 -9.02 6.81 8.93
N GLU A 92 -10.10 7.00 8.16
CA GLU A 92 -10.95 8.20 8.29
C GLU A 92 -11.66 8.24 9.65
N ILE A 93 -12.20 7.11 10.14
CA ILE A 93 -12.78 7.02 11.48
C ILE A 93 -11.75 7.41 12.54
N SER A 94 -10.53 6.90 12.43
CA SER A 94 -9.43 7.25 13.34
C SER A 94 -9.08 8.74 13.25
N SER A 95 -9.03 9.31 12.04
CA SER A 95 -8.74 10.73 11.79
C SER A 95 -9.81 11.63 12.38
N ALA A 96 -11.09 11.32 12.15
CA ALA A 96 -12.23 12.09 12.65
C ALA A 96 -12.24 12.16 14.18
N ARG A 97 -11.85 11.09 14.87
CA ARG A 97 -11.70 11.07 16.34
C ARG A 97 -10.60 12.02 16.84
N LEU A 98 -9.56 12.25 16.04
CA LEU A 98 -8.39 13.07 16.40
C LEU A 98 -8.54 14.54 15.99
N ARG A 99 -9.44 14.86 15.05
CA ARG A 99 -9.79 16.26 14.73
C ARG A 99 -10.50 16.86 15.95
N LYS A 100 -9.91 17.91 16.53
CA LYS A 100 -10.59 18.70 17.58
C LYS A 100 -11.92 19.19 17.01
N LYS A 101 -13.00 19.00 17.77
CA LYS A 101 -14.24 19.74 17.54
C LYS A 101 -14.03 21.10 18.18
N ASP A 102 -13.84 22.12 17.36
CA ASP A 102 -14.11 23.50 17.80
C ASP A 102 -15.63 23.69 17.92
#